data_AF-A0A8T3ZPK0-F1
#
_entry.id   AF-A0A8T3ZPK0-F1
#
_cell.length_a   1.000
_cell.length_b   1.000
_cell.length_c   1.000
_cell.angle_alpha   90.00
_cell.angle_beta   90.00
_cell.angle_gamma   90.00
#
_symmetry.space_group_name_H-M   'P 1'
#
loop_
_entity.id
_entity.type
_entity.pdbx_description
1 polymer ?
#
loop_
_entity_poly.entity_id
_entity_poly.type
_entity_poly.pdbx_seq_one_letter_code
_entity_poly.pdbx_strand_id
1 'polypeptide(L)'
;MSNEVMAGYKRIFDFRDVEFLFTSLGLLLTKGPMTEEEIYQTIGKHPDRMGSLSAIAYRLPIDYVMERCEDGRLHATEEGRQLYRSFEAIGKHAEISNPI
;
A
#
# COMPACT_ATOMS: atom_id res chain seq x y z
N MET A 1 -23.94 -4.57 15.44
CA MET A 1 -23.07 -4.10 14.33
C MET A 1 -23.68 -4.64 13.03
N SER A 2 -24.10 -3.77 12.10
CA SER A 2 -24.90 -4.20 10.93
C SER A 2 -24.04 -4.80 9.82
N ASN A 3 -24.61 -5.79 9.12
CA ASN A 3 -24.00 -6.50 7.98
C ASN A 3 -23.58 -5.59 6.81
N GLU A 4 -24.07 -4.36 6.75
CA GLU A 4 -23.78 -3.39 5.69
C GLU A 4 -22.36 -2.84 5.77
N VAL A 5 -21.82 -2.67 6.98
CA VAL A 5 -20.43 -2.23 7.18
C VAL A 5 -19.49 -3.27 6.59
N MET A 6 -19.70 -4.57 6.90
CA MET A 6 -18.88 -5.65 6.33
C MET A 6 -19.03 -5.84 4.82
N ALA A 7 -20.20 -5.56 4.24
CA ALA A 7 -20.38 -5.57 2.79
C ALA A 7 -19.68 -4.39 2.08
N GLY A 8 -19.47 -3.28 2.79
CA GLY A 8 -18.59 -2.18 2.38
C GLY A 8 -17.14 -2.64 2.33
N TYR A 9 -16.60 -3.17 3.43
CA TYR A 9 -15.21 -3.67 3.49
C TYR A 9 -14.90 -4.73 2.42
N LYS A 10 -15.86 -5.60 2.08
CA LYS A 10 -15.67 -6.67 1.09
C LYS A 10 -15.52 -6.20 -0.37
N ARG A 11 -15.87 -4.94 -0.68
CA ARG A 11 -15.70 -4.32 -2.02
C ARG A 11 -14.53 -3.34 -2.10
N ILE A 12 -13.82 -3.10 -0.99
CA ILE A 12 -12.87 -2.00 -0.85
C ILE A 12 -11.41 -2.44 -1.09
N PHE A 13 -11.10 -3.73 -1.04
CA PHE A 13 -9.72 -4.23 -1.17
C PHE A 13 -9.61 -5.18 -2.37
N ASP A 14 -9.29 -4.65 -3.56
CA ASP A 14 -8.71 -5.50 -4.63
C ASP A 14 -7.33 -5.95 -4.13
N PHE A 15 -7.06 -7.25 -4.20
CA PHE A 15 -5.77 -7.82 -3.78
C PHE A 15 -4.59 -7.11 -4.44
N ARG A 16 -4.77 -6.65 -5.68
CA ARG A 16 -3.75 -5.88 -6.42
C ARG A 16 -3.49 -4.53 -5.77
N ASP A 17 -4.53 -3.81 -5.37
CA ASP A 17 -4.42 -2.51 -4.72
C ASP A 17 -3.66 -2.64 -3.38
N VAL A 18 -3.90 -3.72 -2.63
CA VAL A 18 -3.19 -4.04 -1.39
C VAL A 18 -1.73 -4.41 -1.64
N GLU A 19 -1.46 -5.28 -2.62
CA GLU A 19 -0.10 -5.67 -3.01
C GLU A 19 0.72 -4.44 -3.40
N PHE A 20 0.14 -3.54 -4.20
CA PHE A 20 0.81 -2.35 -4.65
C PHE A 20 1.01 -1.32 -3.53
N LEU A 21 0.04 -1.14 -2.64
CA LEU A 21 0.22 -0.32 -1.43
C LEU A 21 1.37 -0.85 -0.58
N PHE A 22 1.39 -2.17 -0.34
CA PHE A 22 2.43 -2.81 0.47
C PHE A 22 3.83 -2.66 -0.18
N THR A 23 3.91 -2.90 -1.49
CA THR A 23 5.15 -2.74 -2.26
C THR A 23 5.63 -1.29 -2.22
N SER A 24 4.72 -0.33 -2.38
CA SER A 24 5.03 1.10 -2.33
C SER A 24 5.53 1.53 -0.94
N LEU A 25 4.88 1.09 0.14
CA LEU A 25 5.36 1.31 1.51
C LEU A 25 6.77 0.72 1.71
N GLY A 26 7.01 -0.51 1.23
CA GLY A 26 8.34 -1.12 1.30
C GLY A 26 9.42 -0.31 0.60
N LEU A 27 9.12 0.25 -0.58
CA LEU A 27 10.05 1.14 -1.29
C LEU A 27 10.33 2.41 -0.50
N LEU A 28 9.29 3.09 0.01
CA LEU A 28 9.46 4.30 0.80
C LEU A 28 10.28 4.08 2.08
N LEU A 29 10.13 2.91 2.71
CA LEU A 29 10.85 2.55 3.94
C LEU A 29 12.29 2.13 3.70
N THR A 30 12.62 1.60 2.51
CA THR A 30 13.96 1.09 2.19
C THR A 30 14.81 2.08 1.40
N LYS A 31 14.21 2.81 0.47
CA LYS A 31 14.88 3.78 -0.41
C LYS A 31 14.67 5.22 0.03
N GLY A 32 13.79 5.45 0.99
CA GLY A 32 13.41 6.77 1.46
C GLY A 32 12.32 7.41 0.57
N PRO A 33 12.15 8.73 0.68
CA PRO A 33 11.07 9.45 0.02
C PRO A 33 11.16 9.39 -1.51
N MET A 34 10.03 9.19 -2.19
CA MET A 34 10.01 9.07 -3.66
C MET A 34 8.73 9.67 -4.24
N THR A 35 8.79 10.18 -5.46
CA THR A 35 7.61 10.57 -6.23
C THR A 35 6.81 9.34 -6.65
N GLU A 36 5.52 9.52 -6.98
CA GLU A 36 4.70 8.41 -7.50
C GLU A 36 5.31 7.79 -8.77
N GLU A 37 5.85 8.63 -9.65
CA GLU A 37 6.49 8.20 -10.91
C GLU A 37 7.68 7.27 -10.64
N GLU A 38 8.56 7.62 -9.70
CA GLU A 38 9.70 6.77 -9.33
C GLU A 38 9.25 5.43 -8.70
N ILE A 39 8.13 5.44 -7.96
CA ILE A 39 7.52 4.22 -7.42
C ILE A 39 7.01 3.33 -8.57
N TYR A 40 6.27 3.89 -9.53
CA TYR A 40 5.78 3.14 -10.70
C TYR A 40 6.90 2.51 -11.52
N GLN A 41 7.93 3.31 -11.81
CA GLN A 41 9.11 2.86 -12.54
C GLN A 41 9.83 1.73 -11.80
N THR A 42 9.94 1.83 -10.47
CA THR A 42 10.60 0.80 -9.66
C THR A 42 9.79 -0.50 -9.61
N ILE A 43 8.46 -0.43 -9.50
CA ILE A 43 7.59 -1.61 -9.45
C ILE A 43 7.43 -2.24 -10.85
N GLY A 44 7.79 -1.52 -11.92
CA GLY A 44 7.64 -1.98 -13.30
C GLY A 44 6.18 -2.04 -13.75
N LYS A 45 5.30 -1.25 -13.10
CA LYS A 45 3.87 -1.19 -13.41
C LYS A 45 3.55 0.22 -13.91
N HIS A 46 3.09 0.34 -15.16
CA HIS A 46 2.62 1.61 -15.72
C HIS A 46 1.28 2.02 -15.08
N PRO A 47 1.04 3.32 -14.82
CA PRO A 47 -0.21 3.84 -14.24
C PRO A 47 -1.48 3.49 -15.04
N ASP A 48 -1.34 3.04 -16.28
CA ASP A 48 -2.47 2.70 -17.15
C ASP A 48 -3.11 1.34 -16.79
N ARG A 49 -2.44 0.49 -16.00
CA ARG A 49 -2.89 -0.89 -15.69
C ARG A 49 -3.25 -1.15 -14.21
N MET A 50 -2.87 -0.25 -13.31
CA MET A 50 -3.29 -0.22 -11.92
C MET A 50 -3.74 1.19 -11.62
N GLY A 51 -4.88 1.38 -10.95
CA GLY A 51 -5.32 2.71 -10.55
C GLY A 51 -4.17 3.48 -9.89
N SER A 52 -4.07 4.79 -10.14
CA SER A 52 -3.00 5.59 -9.53
C SER A 52 -3.01 5.44 -8.00
N LEU A 53 -1.91 5.77 -7.29
CA LEU A 53 -1.93 5.84 -5.82
C LEU A 53 -3.08 6.75 -5.39
N SER A 54 -3.34 7.82 -6.13
CA SER A 54 -4.54 8.65 -5.97
C SER A 54 -5.87 7.88 -6.15
N ALA A 55 -5.98 6.96 -7.11
CA ALA A 55 -7.17 6.12 -7.30
C ALA A 55 -7.34 5.06 -6.19
N ILE A 56 -6.23 4.54 -5.65
CA ILE A 56 -6.23 3.65 -4.48
C ILE A 56 -6.56 4.47 -3.21
N ALA A 57 -6.20 5.75 -3.13
CA ALA A 57 -6.51 6.65 -2.02
C ALA A 57 -8.03 6.90 -1.85
N TYR A 58 -8.81 6.77 -2.92
CA TYR A 58 -10.27 6.79 -2.82
C TYR A 58 -10.86 5.52 -2.18
N ARG A 59 -10.09 4.44 -2.10
CA ARG A 59 -10.53 3.13 -1.57
C ARG A 59 -9.88 2.81 -0.23
N LEU A 60 -8.64 3.23 -0.03
CA LEU A 60 -7.87 3.07 1.19
C LEU A 60 -7.50 4.47 1.70
N PRO A 61 -7.48 4.72 3.01
CA PRO A 61 -7.01 5.99 3.55
C PRO A 61 -5.48 6.10 3.36
N ILE A 62 -5.03 6.27 2.11
CA ILE A 62 -3.60 6.33 1.77
C ILE A 62 -2.95 7.51 2.44
N ASP A 63 -3.65 8.63 2.54
CA ASP A 63 -3.17 9.84 3.22
C ASP A 63 -2.87 9.59 4.71
N TYR A 64 -3.39 8.51 5.30
CA TYR A 64 -3.07 8.09 6.66
C TYR A 64 -1.77 7.27 6.75
N VAL A 65 -1.38 6.60 5.67
CA VAL A 65 -0.20 5.70 5.63
C VAL A 65 0.96 6.26 4.83
N MET A 66 0.69 7.23 3.95
CA MET A 66 1.65 7.97 3.16
C MET A 66 1.29 9.45 3.16
N GLU A 67 2.29 10.30 3.32
CA GLU A 67 2.12 11.75 3.28
C GLU A 67 2.88 12.32 2.07
N ARG A 68 2.27 13.27 1.36
CA ARG A 68 2.92 14.00 0.29
C ARG A 68 3.53 15.30 0.81
N CYS A 69 4.83 15.46 0.62
CA CYS A 69 5.55 16.70 0.93
C CYS A 69 5.36 17.76 -0.15
N GLU A 70 5.73 19.00 0.18
CA GLU A 70 5.62 20.16 -0.74
C GLU A 70 6.42 19.97 -2.04
N ASP A 71 7.49 19.17 -2.02
CA ASP A 71 8.30 18.82 -3.19
C ASP A 71 7.68 17.72 -4.07
N GLY A 72 6.49 17.24 -3.70
CA GLY A 72 5.73 16.22 -4.43
C GLY A 72 6.13 14.77 -4.10
N ARG A 73 7.14 14.55 -3.24
CA ARG A 73 7.57 13.23 -2.81
C ARG A 73 6.63 12.67 -1.74
N LEU A 74 6.49 11.36 -1.74
CA LEU A 74 5.76 10.61 -0.74
C LEU A 74 6.71 10.09 0.34
N HIS A 75 6.25 10.13 1.58
CA HIS A 75 6.90 9.53 2.73
C HIS A 75 5.92 8.56 3.41
N ALA A 76 6.42 7.48 4.00
CA ALA A 76 5.60 6.65 4.87
C ALA A 76 5.36 7.38 6.21
N THR A 77 4.10 7.44 6.65
CA THR A 77 3.75 7.92 8.00
C THR A 77 4.16 6.89 9.06
N GLU A 78 3.92 7.21 10.33
CA GLU A 78 4.15 6.23 11.41
C GLU A 78 3.17 5.05 11.31
N GLU A 79 1.94 5.32 10.92
CA GLU A 79 0.90 4.32 10.73
C GLU A 79 1.17 3.48 9.48
N GLY A 80 1.72 4.08 8.42
CA GLY A 80 2.24 3.34 7.27
C GLY A 80 3.38 2.39 7.65
N ARG A 81 4.29 2.83 8.54
CA ARG A 81 5.35 1.97 9.09
C ARG A 81 4.79 0.78 9.87
N GLN A 82 3.82 1.02 10.75
CA GLN A 82 3.19 -0.03 11.55
C GLN A 82 2.40 -1.02 10.69
N LEU A 83 1.66 -0.51 9.70
CA LEU A 83 0.93 -1.32 8.74
C LEU A 83 1.88 -2.22 7.94
N TYR A 84 2.97 -1.66 7.43
CA TYR A 84 3.98 -2.42 6.69
C TYR A 84 4.58 -3.55 7.55
N ARG A 85 4.98 -3.27 8.79
CA ARG A 85 5.50 -4.29 9.72
C ARG A 85 4.49 -5.41 9.97
N SER A 86 3.21 -5.06 10.10
CA SER A 86 2.15 -6.04 10.30
C SER A 86 2.00 -6.97 9.09
N PHE A 87 2.01 -6.42 7.88
CA PHE A 87 1.98 -7.22 6.66
C PHE A 87 3.25 -8.07 6.47
N GLU A 88 4.43 -7.52 6.77
CA GLU A 88 5.70 -8.25 6.70
C GLU A 88 5.69 -9.46 7.66
N ALA A 89 5.19 -9.28 8.89
CA ALA A 89 5.05 -10.36 9.85
C ALA A 89 4.07 -11.44 9.37
N ILE A 90 2.91 -11.04 8.83
CA ILE A 90 1.94 -11.97 8.24
C ILE A 90 2.56 -12.75 7.07
N GLY A 91 3.29 -12.09 6.18
CA GLY A 91 4.00 -12.72 5.06
C GLY A 91 4.99 -13.79 5.54
N LYS A 92 5.87 -13.44 6.49
CA LYS A 92 6.81 -14.40 7.10
C LYS A 92 6.10 -15.59 7.74
N HIS A 93 5.00 -15.36 8.45
CA HIS A 93 4.22 -16.46 9.04
C HIS A 93 3.54 -17.34 7.99
N ALA A 94 3.02 -16.76 6.90
CA ALA A 94 2.42 -17.51 5.81
C ALA A 94 3.45 -18.42 5.12
N GLU A 95 4.67 -17.94 4.89
CA GLU A 95 5.80 -18.71 4.34
C GLU A 95 6.23 -19.87 5.26
N ILE A 96 6.22 -19.65 6.58
CA ILE A 96 6.57 -20.69 7.57
C ILE A 96 5.47 -21.77 7.69
N SER A 97 4.20 -21.38 7.54
CA SER A 97 3.05 -22.28 7.68
C SER A 97 2.69 -23.07 6.41
N ASN A 98 3.22 -22.66 5.24
CA ASN A 98 3.22 -23.41 4.00
C ASN A 98 4.67 -23.77 3.62
N PRO A 99 5.37 -24.60 4.42
CA PRO A 99 6.65 -25.13 3.97
C PRO A 99 6.35 -26.08 2.80
N ILE A 100 6.88 -25.75 1.62
CA ILE A 100 6.93 -26.66 0.47
C ILE A 100 7.73 -27.90 0.88
#